data_AF-H6Q838-F1
#
_entry.id   AF-H6Q838-F1
#
_cell.length_a   1.000
_cell.length_b   1.000
_cell.length_c   1.000
_cell.angle_alpha   90.00
_cell.angle_beta   90.00
_cell.angle_gamma   90.00
#
_symmetry.space_group_name_H-M   'P 1'
#
loop_
_entity.id
_entity.type
_entity.pdbx_description
1 polymer ?
#
loop_
_entity_poly.entity_id
_entity_poly.type
_entity_poly.pdbx_seq_one_letter_code
_entity_poly.pdbx_strand_id
1 'polypeptide(L)'
;MIDGKTLSLVNLVTRKCENREFYNMYKDICIAAKLVLLNIKGRGVRLRPSLLRLSDLSDIKTASYVLKWIEKEVGKVADSHVIKIAATRYIYERLSELL
;
A
#
# COMPACT_ATOMS: atom_id res chain seq x y z
N MET A 1 -8.35 13.43 4.70
CA MET A 1 -7.36 13.11 5.75
C MET A 1 -7.58 11.67 6.19
N ILE A 2 -6.54 10.87 6.46
CA ILE A 2 -6.71 9.53 7.04
C ILE A 2 -7.08 9.72 8.51
N ASP A 3 -8.16 9.09 8.97
CA ASP A 3 -8.60 9.21 10.36
C ASP A 3 -7.66 8.44 11.32
N GLY A 4 -7.73 8.77 12.61
CA GLY A 4 -6.83 8.21 13.63
C GLY A 4 -6.95 6.69 13.80
N LYS A 5 -8.14 6.10 13.58
CA LYS A 5 -8.32 4.64 13.68
C LYS A 5 -7.66 3.94 12.51
N THR A 6 -7.86 4.46 11.30
CA THR A 6 -7.21 3.95 10.10
C THR A 6 -5.68 4.04 10.20
N LEU A 7 -5.14 5.15 10.68
CA LEU A 7 -3.70 5.28 10.89
C LEU A 7 -3.18 4.26 11.93
N SER A 8 -3.94 4.02 13.00
CA SER A 8 -3.59 3.03 14.02
C SER A 8 -3.56 1.61 13.46
N LEU A 9 -4.55 1.26 12.62
CA LEU A 9 -4.58 -0.03 11.93
C LEU A 9 -3.38 -0.19 10.99
N VAL A 10 -3.09 0.81 10.15
CA VAL A 10 -1.97 0.77 9.21
C VAL A 10 -0.64 0.64 9.95
N ASN A 11 -0.48 1.33 11.09
CA ASN A 11 0.71 1.18 11.94
C ASN A 11 0.82 -0.22 12.54
N LEU A 12 -0.28 -0.81 12.99
CA LEU A 12 -0.31 -2.19 13.50
C LEU A 12 0.10 -3.19 12.41
N VAL A 13 -0.49 -3.07 11.21
CA VAL A 13 -0.13 -3.89 10.05
C VAL A 13 1.35 -3.74 9.72
N THR A 14 1.86 -2.51 9.69
CA THR A 14 3.27 -2.22 9.40
C THR A 14 4.20 -2.90 10.41
N ARG A 15 3.86 -2.87 11.71
CA ARG A 15 4.62 -3.60 12.75
C ARG A 15 4.60 -5.12 12.51
N LYS A 16 3.46 -5.68 12.08
CA LYS A 16 3.37 -7.11 11.75
C LYS A 16 4.23 -7.48 10.54
N CYS A 17 4.36 -6.57 9.57
CA CYS A 17 5.21 -6.75 8.39
C CYS A 17 6.71 -6.81 8.69
N GLU A 18 7.16 -6.46 9.90
CA GLU A 18 8.55 -6.70 10.34
C GLU A 18 8.83 -8.19 10.55
N ASN A 19 7.80 -8.99 10.83
CA ASN A 19 7.91 -10.45 10.87
C ASN A 19 7.96 -11.01 9.44
N ARG A 20 9.02 -11.76 9.13
CA ARG A 20 9.28 -12.27 7.78
C ARG A 20 8.23 -13.28 7.30
N GLU A 21 7.69 -14.11 8.19
CA GLU A 21 6.65 -15.08 7.86
C GLU A 21 5.35 -14.36 7.49
N PHE A 22 4.95 -13.39 8.32
CA PHE A 22 3.80 -12.54 8.04
C PHE A 22 3.97 -11.76 6.72
N TYR A 23 5.15 -11.16 6.50
CA TYR A 23 5.44 -10.43 5.27
C TYR A 23 5.33 -11.31 4.03
N ASN A 24 5.84 -12.54 4.08
CA ASN A 24 5.78 -13.44 2.93
C ASN A 24 4.34 -13.90 2.64
N MET A 25 3.53 -14.10 3.68
CA MET A 25 2.14 -14.52 3.56
C MET A 25 1.21 -13.39 3.09
N TYR A 26 1.46 -12.16 3.56
CA TYR A 26 0.59 -10.98 3.32
C TYR A 26 1.34 -9.83 2.65
N LYS A 27 2.18 -10.18 1.67
CA LYS A 27 3.12 -9.25 1.01
C LYS A 27 2.42 -8.05 0.36
N ASP A 28 1.26 -8.28 -0.23
CA ASP A 28 0.41 -7.26 -0.84
C ASP A 28 -0.10 -6.24 0.19
N ILE A 29 -0.60 -6.70 1.33
CA ILE A 29 -1.05 -5.87 2.45
C ILE A 29 0.13 -5.04 2.99
N CYS A 30 1.31 -5.65 3.16
CA CYS A 30 2.51 -4.96 3.62
C CYS A 30 2.98 -3.88 2.65
N ILE A 31 2.94 -4.15 1.34
CA ILE A 31 3.27 -3.16 0.32
C ILE A 31 2.25 -2.01 0.31
N ALA A 32 0.97 -2.30 0.45
CA ALA A 32 -0.07 -1.28 0.54
C ALA A 32 0.10 -0.40 1.80
N ALA A 33 0.42 -1.00 2.96
CA ALA A 33 0.72 -0.25 4.18
C ALA A 33 1.93 0.68 4.00
N LYS A 34 2.99 0.20 3.33
CA LYS A 34 4.15 1.02 2.98
C LYS A 34 3.77 2.20 2.08
N LEU A 35 2.86 2.02 1.11
CA LEU A 35 2.34 3.11 0.27
C LEU A 35 1.59 4.17 1.08
N VAL A 36 0.76 3.76 2.05
CA VAL A 36 0.02 4.68 2.92
C VAL A 36 0.97 5.57 3.72
N LEU A 37 2.01 4.98 4.30
CA LEU A 37 2.99 5.67 5.14
C LEU A 37 4.06 6.43 4.33
N LEU A 38 4.13 6.22 3.02
CA LEU A 38 5.14 6.83 2.17
C LEU A 38 5.00 8.35 2.19
N ASN A 39 6.11 9.06 2.37
CA ASN A 39 6.13 10.52 2.34
C ASN A 39 6.16 11.02 0.89
N ILE A 40 5.05 10.84 0.18
CA ILE A 40 4.84 11.35 -1.17
C ILE A 40 4.38 12.79 -1.05
N LYS A 41 5.20 13.74 -1.52
CA LYS A 41 4.83 15.16 -1.61
C LYS A 41 4.40 15.49 -3.04
N GLY A 42 3.31 16.24 -3.17
CA GLY A 42 2.89 16.85 -4.43
C GLY A 42 1.66 16.23 -5.09
N ARG A 43 1.17 16.94 -6.12
CA ARG A 43 0.11 16.51 -7.02
C ARG A 43 0.74 15.83 -8.24
N GLY A 44 0.05 14.86 -8.84
CA GLY A 44 0.50 14.23 -10.09
C GLY A 44 1.52 13.10 -9.90
N VAL A 45 1.34 12.30 -8.86
CA VAL A 45 2.22 11.17 -8.54
C VAL A 45 1.88 10.01 -9.47
N ARG A 46 2.85 9.54 -10.24
CA ARG A 46 2.67 8.40 -11.13
C ARG A 46 2.90 7.08 -10.40
N LEU A 47 1.90 6.21 -10.40
CA LEU A 47 1.96 4.91 -9.74
C LEU A 47 2.95 3.98 -10.47
N ARG A 48 4.09 3.69 -9.83
CA ARG A 48 5.11 2.76 -10.34
C ARG A 48 5.81 2.04 -9.18
N PRO A 49 6.27 0.79 -9.36
CA PRO A 49 6.96 0.04 -8.30
C PRO A 49 8.19 0.75 -7.74
N SER A 50 8.87 1.57 -8.56
CA SER A 50 10.03 2.36 -8.15
C SER A 50 9.74 3.34 -7.01
N LEU A 51 8.48 3.72 -6.78
CA LEU A 51 8.08 4.54 -5.62
C LEU A 51 8.41 3.87 -4.28
N LEU A 52 8.38 2.54 -4.23
CA LEU A 52 8.50 1.77 -3.00
C LEU A 52 9.94 1.36 -2.69
N ARG A 53 10.90 1.67 -3.58
CA ARG A 53 12.33 1.32 -3.46
C ARG A 53 12.53 -0.14 -3.05
N LEU A 54 11.87 -1.04 -3.77
CA LEU A 54 11.93 -2.49 -3.52
C LEU A 54 13.14 -3.08 -4.25
N SER A 55 13.92 -3.90 -3.55
CA SER A 55 15.09 -4.61 -4.09
C SER A 55 14.73 -5.97 -4.67
N ASP A 56 13.76 -6.65 -4.06
CA ASP A 56 13.41 -8.02 -4.43
C ASP A 56 12.42 -8.08 -5.61
N LEU A 57 12.72 -8.93 -6.58
CA LEU A 57 11.87 -9.18 -7.75
C LEU A 57 10.46 -9.65 -7.38
N SER A 58 10.34 -10.49 -6.35
CA SER A 58 9.04 -10.94 -5.83
C SER A 58 8.21 -9.75 -5.35
N ASP A 59 8.83 -8.82 -4.62
CA ASP A 59 8.18 -7.66 -4.06
C ASP A 59 7.77 -6.68 -5.16
N ILE A 60 8.62 -6.50 -6.18
CA ILE A 60 8.29 -5.67 -7.35
C ILE A 60 7.06 -6.22 -8.09
N LYS A 61 6.96 -7.55 -8.25
CA LYS A 61 5.79 -8.19 -8.88
C LYS A 61 4.53 -7.94 -8.05
N THR A 62 4.57 -8.20 -6.74
CA THR A 62 3.43 -7.95 -5.86
C THR A 62 3.05 -6.47 -5.84
N ALA A 63 4.01 -5.56 -5.75
CA ALA A 63 3.77 -4.13 -5.82
C ALA A 63 3.13 -3.71 -7.13
N SER A 64 3.51 -4.33 -8.25
CA SER A 64 2.87 -4.05 -9.55
C SER A 64 1.39 -4.42 -9.54
N TYR A 65 1.00 -5.52 -8.88
CA TYR A 65 -0.40 -5.90 -8.74
C TYR A 65 -1.18 -4.91 -7.86
N VAL A 66 -0.63 -4.57 -6.69
CA VAL A 66 -1.25 -3.58 -5.77
C VAL A 66 -1.40 -2.22 -6.47
N LEU A 67 -0.35 -1.75 -7.14
CA LEU A 67 -0.37 -0.48 -7.85
C LEU A 67 -1.34 -0.49 -9.04
N LYS A 68 -1.48 -1.61 -9.75
CA LYS A 68 -2.46 -1.75 -10.83
C LYS A 68 -3.89 -1.71 -10.30
N TRP A 69 -4.14 -2.28 -9.12
CA TRP A 69 -5.42 -2.16 -8.45
C TRP A 69 -5.71 -0.68 -8.09
N ILE A 70 -4.74 -0.01 -7.45
CA ILE A 70 -4.87 1.41 -7.10
C ILE A 70 -5.05 2.28 -8.36
N GLU A 71 -4.31 2.00 -9.43
CA GLU A 71 -4.42 2.71 -10.72
C GLU A 71 -5.84 2.62 -11.32
N LYS A 72 -6.56 1.50 -11.12
CA LYS A 72 -7.95 1.40 -11.55
C LYS A 72 -8.88 2.30 -10.74
N GLU A 73 -8.61 2.46 -9.45
CA GLU A 73 -9.42 3.29 -8.54
C GLU A 73 -9.19 4.79 -8.74
N VAL A 74 -7.93 5.20 -8.94
CA VAL A 74 -7.55 6.63 -8.86
C VAL A 74 -6.92 7.17 -10.14
N GLY A 75 -6.76 6.32 -11.15
CA GLY A 75 -6.03 6.63 -12.37
C GLY A 75 -4.52 6.48 -12.23
N LYS A 76 -3.83 6.58 -13.38
CA LYS A 76 -2.37 6.37 -13.50
C LYS A 76 -1.53 7.44 -12.80
N VAL A 77 -2.11 8.62 -12.61
CA VAL A 77 -1.48 9.80 -12.04
C VAL A 77 -2.49 10.43 -11.09
N ALA A 78 -2.16 10.49 -9.81
CA ALA A 78 -3.10 10.93 -8.77
C ALA A 78 -2.41 11.80 -7.71
N ASP A 79 -3.21 12.48 -6.90
CA ASP A 79 -2.71 13.15 -5.71
C ASP A 79 -2.22 12.10 -4.69
N SER A 80 -1.10 12.40 -4.04
CA SER A 80 -0.59 11.64 -2.89
C SER A 80 -1.68 11.25 -1.89
N HIS A 81 -2.63 12.14 -1.60
CA HIS A 81 -3.69 11.87 -0.65
C HIS A 81 -4.66 10.80 -1.14
N VAL A 82 -5.05 10.88 -2.41
CA VAL A 82 -5.97 9.95 -3.06
C VAL A 82 -5.33 8.56 -3.18
N ILE A 83 -4.02 8.50 -3.49
CA ILE A 83 -3.24 7.25 -3.50
C ILE A 83 -3.27 6.59 -2.12
N LYS A 84 -3.04 7.37 -1.04
CA LYS A 84 -3.04 6.84 0.32
C LYS A 84 -4.42 6.32 0.74
N ILE A 85 -5.50 6.98 0.34
CA ILE A 85 -6.87 6.51 0.59
C ILE A 85 -7.10 5.18 -0.13
N ALA A 86 -6.76 5.08 -1.42
CA ALA A 86 -6.93 3.85 -2.19
C ALA A 86 -6.07 2.69 -1.64
N ALA A 87 -4.81 2.96 -1.28
CA ALA A 87 -3.96 1.95 -0.63
C ALA A 87 -4.55 1.48 0.72
N THR A 88 -5.19 2.37 1.47
CA THR A 88 -5.89 1.99 2.70
C THR A 88 -7.11 1.11 2.41
N ARG A 89 -7.92 1.45 1.42
CA ARG A 89 -9.06 0.62 0.99
C ARG A 89 -8.62 -0.78 0.61
N TYR A 90 -7.53 -0.89 -0.15
CA TYR A 90 -6.93 -2.17 -0.49
C TYR A 90 -6.60 -3.00 0.76
N ILE A 91 -6.01 -2.40 1.79
CA ILE A 91 -5.74 -3.11 3.06
C ILE A 91 -7.03 -3.62 3.69
N TYR A 92 -8.07 -2.78 3.78
CA TYR A 92 -9.34 -3.18 4.38
C TYR A 92 -10.02 -4.32 3.62
N GLU A 93 -10.08 -4.23 2.29
CA GLU A 93 -10.66 -5.30 1.46
C GLU A 93 -9.92 -6.61 1.67
N ARG A 94 -8.59 -6.61 1.58
CA ARG A 94 -7.79 -7.84 1.76
C ARG A 94 -7.86 -8.40 3.17
N LEU A 95 -7.96 -7.56 4.20
CA LEU A 95 -8.19 -8.03 5.57
C LEU A 95 -9.59 -8.61 5.74
N SER A 96 -10.61 -8.04 5.08
CA SER A 96 -11.98 -8.56 5.16
C SER A 96 -12.16 -9.91 4.46
N GLU A 97 -11.36 -10.20 3.43
CA GLU A 97 -11.34 -11.51 2.76
C GLU A 97 -10.70 -12.62 3.60
N LEU A 98 -9.99 -12.25 4.67
CA LEU A 98 -9.27 -13.17 5.57
C LEU A 98 -10.06 -13.50 6.85
N LEU A 99 -11.18 -12.82 7.09
CA LEU A 99 -12.08 -13.00 8.22
C LEU A 99 -13.30 -13.82 7.81
#